data_AF-A0A7C1LYQ5-F1
#
_entry.id   AF-A0A7C1LYQ5-F1
#
_cell.length_a   1.000
_cell.length_b   1.000
_cell.length_c   1.000
_cell.angle_alpha   90.00
_cell.angle_beta   90.00
_cell.angle_gamma   90.00
#
_symmetry.space_group_name_H-M   'P 1'
#
loop_
_entity.id
_entity.type
_entity.pdbx_description
1 polymer ?
#
loop_
_entity_poly.entity_id
_entity_poly.type
_entity_poly.pdbx_seq_one_letter_code
_entity_poly.pdbx_strand_id
1 'polypeptide(L)'
;MIVMGIVIGSGIFLTTGIMAKSLPSPGLILLAWIIGGILSMAGAMAYAELGAAMPQTGGQYIYLKEAYGSLSGFLFGWTMFLVYQTGSIAALAVAFAEYFGYFFPILSTNRIIFSTAFTIFNHSFQYSLSAGQIMGIVVIILLSLFNFIGLVLGSIIQNILT
;
A
#
# COMPACT_ATOMS: atom_id res chain seq x y z
N MET A 1 19.26 0.86 -10.26
CA MET A 1 18.96 1.82 -9.17
C MET A 1 17.47 2.06 -8.95
N ILE A 2 16.63 2.06 -9.99
CA ILE A 2 15.16 2.26 -9.88
C ILE A 2 14.51 1.26 -8.89
N VAL A 3 14.88 -0.03 -8.95
CA VAL A 3 14.31 -1.07 -8.08
C VAL A 3 14.52 -0.80 -6.59
N MET A 4 15.69 -0.30 -6.19
CA MET A 4 15.95 0.02 -4.78
C MET A 4 15.02 1.12 -4.27
N GLY A 5 14.71 2.12 -5.09
CA GLY A 5 13.80 3.21 -4.72
C GLY A 5 12.33 2.78 -4.61
N ILE A 6 11.93 1.73 -5.33
CA ILE A 6 10.57 1.17 -5.24
C ILE A 6 10.44 0.26 -4.00
N VAL A 7 11.49 -0.50 -3.67
CA VAL A 7 11.47 -1.48 -2.57
C VAL A 7 11.66 -0.82 -1.20
N ILE A 8 12.53 0.20 -1.09
CA ILE A 8 12.74 0.91 0.17
C ILE A 8 11.61 1.93 0.36
N GLY A 9 10.57 1.52 1.10
CA GLY A 9 9.41 2.36 1.43
C GLY A 9 9.32 2.77 2.91
N SER A 10 8.19 3.35 3.29
CA SER A 10 7.87 3.78 4.67
C SER A 10 7.80 2.63 5.68
N GLY A 11 7.70 1.38 5.21
CA GLY A 11 7.64 0.18 6.03
C GLY A 11 8.82 0.01 6.98
N ILE A 12 10.01 0.53 6.64
CA ILE A 12 11.16 0.47 7.54
C ILE A 12 10.93 1.26 8.84
N PHE A 13 10.15 2.34 8.80
CA PHE A 13 9.85 3.18 9.97
C PHE A 13 8.60 2.68 10.71
N LEU A 14 7.58 2.26 9.97
CA LEU A 14 6.30 1.84 10.54
C LEU A 14 6.36 0.41 11.11
N THR A 15 6.83 -0.55 10.31
CA THR A 15 6.80 -1.97 10.66
C THR A 15 7.75 -2.28 11.81
N THR A 16 8.92 -1.65 11.86
CA THR A 16 9.85 -1.78 13.00
C THR A 16 9.22 -1.33 14.31
N GLY A 17 8.49 -0.20 14.31
CA GLY A 17 7.77 0.30 15.47
C GLY A 17 6.68 -0.65 15.94
N ILE A 18 5.95 -1.28 15.01
CA ILE A 18 4.94 -2.31 15.33
C ILE A 18 5.61 -3.56 15.90
N MET A 19 6.68 -4.04 15.27
CA MET A 19 7.46 -5.19 15.72
C MET A 19 8.02 -4.98 17.14
N ALA A 20 8.52 -3.78 17.45
CA ALA A 20 9.04 -3.45 18.77
C ALA A 20 7.98 -3.49 19.88
N LYS A 21 6.70 -3.28 19.55
CA LYS A 21 5.58 -3.44 20.49
C LYS A 21 5.18 -4.90 20.69
N SER A 22 5.43 -5.76 19.70
CA SER A 22 4.98 -7.15 19.71
C SER A 22 6.07 -8.16 20.07
N LEU A 23 7.34 -7.82 19.88
CA LEU A 23 8.48 -8.71 20.11
C LEU A 23 9.25 -8.29 21.37
N PRO A 24 9.65 -9.26 22.22
CA PRO A 24 10.28 -8.97 23.50
C PRO A 24 11.77 -8.59 23.39
N SER A 25 12.41 -8.76 22.23
CA SER A 25 13.84 -8.47 22.08
C SER A 25 14.20 -7.87 20.71
N PRO A 26 15.20 -6.95 20.65
CA PRO A 26 15.70 -6.42 19.39
C PRO A 26 16.30 -7.48 18.47
N GLY A 27 16.89 -8.55 19.03
CA GLY A 27 17.44 -9.66 18.26
C GLY A 27 16.38 -10.39 17.42
N LEU A 28 15.17 -10.56 17.97
CA LEU A 28 14.04 -11.15 17.22
C LEU A 28 13.54 -10.25 16.09
N ILE A 29 13.59 -8.92 16.28
CA ILE A 29 13.25 -7.95 15.24
C ILE A 29 14.22 -8.07 14.07
N LEU A 30 15.54 -8.11 14.35
CA LEU A 30 16.57 -8.29 13.31
C LEU A 30 16.44 -9.63 12.60
N LEU A 31 16.18 -10.71 13.36
CA LEU A 31 15.94 -12.04 12.78
C LEU A 31 14.74 -12.01 11.83
N ALA A 32 13.64 -11.38 12.22
CA ALA A 32 12.45 -11.27 11.39
C ALA A 32 12.72 -10.47 10.10
N TRP A 33 13.54 -9.41 10.15
CA TRP A 33 13.99 -8.69 8.95
C TRP A 33 14.83 -9.56 8.02
N ILE A 34 15.76 -10.34 8.57
CA ILE A 34 16.60 -11.26 7.77
C ILE A 34 15.72 -12.30 7.08
N ILE A 35 14.81 -12.94 7.82
CA ILE A 35 13.89 -13.94 7.27
C ILE A 35 12.99 -13.31 6.20
N GLY A 36 12.43 -12.13 6.47
CA GLY A 36 11.60 -11.40 5.50
C GLY A 36 12.38 -11.03 4.23
N GLY A 37 13.64 -10.65 4.36
CA GLY A 37 14.54 -10.37 3.24
C GLY A 37 14.81 -11.60 2.38
N ILE A 38 15.09 -12.76 3.00
CA ILE A 38 15.29 -14.03 2.30
C ILE A 38 14.03 -14.45 1.56
N LEU A 39 12.85 -14.36 2.21
CA LEU A 39 11.58 -14.69 1.59
C LEU A 39 11.26 -13.77 0.40
N SER A 40 11.52 -12.46 0.55
CA SER A 40 11.34 -11.48 -0.52
C SER A 40 12.26 -11.76 -1.71
N MET A 41 13.51 -12.16 -1.45
CA MET A 41 14.46 -12.55 -2.50
C MET A 41 13.98 -13.79 -3.26
N ALA A 42 13.52 -14.82 -2.56
CA ALA A 42 12.97 -16.02 -3.18
C ALA A 42 11.74 -15.69 -4.06
N GLY A 43 10.84 -14.84 -3.56
CA GLY A 43 9.69 -14.36 -4.34
C GLY A 43 10.12 -13.56 -5.57
N ALA A 44 11.10 -12.67 -5.44
CA ALA A 44 11.62 -11.88 -6.56
C ALA A 44 12.23 -12.76 -7.66
N MET A 45 12.96 -13.82 -7.30
CA MET A 45 13.50 -14.79 -8.25
C MET A 45 12.38 -15.54 -9.01
N ALA A 46 11.34 -15.99 -8.30
CA ALA A 46 10.18 -16.63 -8.93
C ALA A 46 9.44 -15.67 -9.88
N TYR A 47 9.29 -14.40 -9.50
CA TYR A 47 8.71 -13.39 -10.39
C TYR A 47 9.59 -13.08 -11.60
N ALA A 48 10.92 -13.12 -11.46
CA ALA A 48 11.83 -12.92 -12.56
C ALA A 48 11.73 -14.07 -13.58
N GLU A 49 11.62 -15.31 -13.12
CA GLU A 49 11.42 -16.49 -13.98
C GLU A 49 10.09 -16.39 -14.74
N LEU A 50 8.99 -16.11 -14.04
CA LEU A 50 7.68 -15.95 -14.66
C LEU A 50 7.64 -14.78 -15.65
N GLY A 51 8.28 -13.66 -15.32
CA GLY A 51 8.36 -12.50 -16.21
C GLY A 51 9.19 -12.76 -17.47
N ALA A 52 10.21 -13.61 -17.38
CA ALA A 52 10.98 -14.06 -18.55
C ALA A 52 10.21 -15.09 -19.39
N ALA A 53 9.49 -16.01 -18.75
CA ALA A 53 8.72 -17.05 -19.43
C ALA A 53 7.45 -16.51 -20.12
N MET A 54 6.80 -15.50 -19.53
CA MET A 54 5.56 -14.90 -20.03
C MET A 54 5.71 -13.37 -20.16
N PRO A 55 6.39 -12.87 -21.22
CA PRO A 55 6.67 -11.45 -21.41
C PRO A 55 5.45 -10.67 -21.94
N GLN A 56 4.26 -10.97 -21.42
CA GLN A 56 3.00 -10.35 -21.81
C GLN A 56 2.64 -9.23 -20.83
N THR A 57 1.94 -8.21 -21.31
CA THR A 57 1.43 -7.13 -20.45
C THR A 57 0.33 -7.67 -19.54
N GLY A 58 0.46 -7.43 -18.23
CA GLY A 58 -0.57 -7.76 -17.23
C GLY A 58 -0.05 -8.41 -15.94
N GLY A 59 1.22 -8.82 -15.90
CA GLY A 59 1.90 -9.27 -14.67
C GLY A 59 1.18 -10.42 -13.96
N GLN A 60 1.00 -10.30 -12.64
CA GLN A 60 0.37 -11.33 -11.77
C GLN A 60 -0.99 -11.80 -12.28
N TYR A 61 -1.79 -10.91 -12.88
CA TYR A 61 -3.08 -11.27 -13.44
C TYR A 61 -2.95 -12.34 -14.54
N ILE A 62 -1.98 -12.17 -15.44
CA ILE A 62 -1.74 -13.12 -16.53
C ILE A 62 -1.22 -14.44 -15.99
N TYR A 63 -0.30 -14.40 -15.02
CA TYR A 63 0.27 -15.62 -14.43
C TYR A 63 -0.82 -16.49 -13.76
N LEU A 64 -1.72 -15.86 -13.02
CA LEU A 64 -2.82 -16.56 -12.35
C LEU A 64 -3.89 -17.03 -13.34
N LYS A 65 -4.15 -16.25 -14.38
CA LYS A 65 -5.08 -16.63 -15.45
C LYS A 65 -4.58 -17.84 -16.22
N GLU A 66 -3.29 -17.89 -16.54
CA GLU A 66 -2.68 -19.00 -17.28
C GLU A 66 -2.61 -20.28 -16.42
N ALA A 67 -2.24 -20.14 -15.14
CA ALA A 67 -2.09 -21.28 -14.24
C ALA A 67 -3.44 -21.87 -13.76
N TYR A 68 -4.45 -21.02 -13.51
CA TYR A 68 -5.67 -21.42 -12.80
C TYR A 68 -6.97 -21.02 -13.51
N GLY A 69 -6.89 -20.49 -14.73
CA GLY A 69 -8.04 -20.10 -15.54
C GLY A 69 -8.56 -18.68 -15.29
N SER A 70 -9.56 -18.29 -16.09
CA SER A 70 -10.08 -16.93 -16.16
C SER A 70 -10.70 -16.42 -14.85
N LEU A 71 -11.36 -17.28 -14.08
CA LEU A 71 -11.99 -16.90 -12.81
C LEU A 71 -10.93 -16.45 -11.79
N SER A 72 -9.83 -17.17 -11.66
CA SER A 72 -8.74 -16.84 -10.73
C SER A 72 -8.08 -15.52 -11.10
N GLY A 73 -7.82 -15.29 -12.39
CA GLY A 73 -7.35 -14.00 -12.88
C GLY A 73 -8.35 -12.87 -12.55
N PHE A 74 -9.64 -13.07 -12.81
CA PHE A 74 -10.67 -12.08 -12.49
C PHE A 74 -10.74 -11.73 -11.00
N LEU A 75 -10.78 -12.74 -10.12
CA LEU A 75 -10.82 -12.54 -8.68
C LEU A 75 -9.57 -11.83 -8.17
N PHE A 76 -8.40 -12.15 -8.73
CA PHE A 76 -7.17 -11.44 -8.43
C PHE A 76 -7.27 -9.96 -8.84
N GLY A 77 -7.69 -9.67 -10.07
CA GLY A 77 -7.86 -8.29 -10.54
C GLY A 77 -8.86 -7.50 -9.70
N TRP A 78 -9.99 -8.13 -9.34
CA TRP A 78 -11.01 -7.54 -8.46
C TRP A 78 -10.45 -7.20 -7.08
N THR A 79 -9.74 -8.15 -6.45
CA THR A 79 -9.14 -7.96 -5.12
C THR A 79 -8.01 -6.94 -5.16
N MET A 80 -7.17 -7.00 -6.19
CA MET A 80 -6.07 -6.07 -6.41
C MET A 80 -6.59 -4.63 -6.46
N PHE A 81 -7.64 -4.40 -7.23
CA PHE A 81 -8.21 -3.07 -7.41
C PHE A 81 -8.99 -2.57 -6.18
N LEU A 82 -9.94 -3.36 -5.67
CA LEU A 82 -10.87 -2.87 -4.63
C LEU A 82 -10.34 -2.96 -3.22
N VAL A 83 -9.38 -3.86 -2.95
CA VAL A 83 -8.94 -4.16 -1.59
C VAL A 83 -7.47 -3.83 -1.40
N TYR A 84 -6.60 -4.42 -2.22
CA TYR A 84 -5.16 -4.35 -1.98
C TYR A 84 -4.60 -2.95 -2.25
N GLN A 85 -4.79 -2.42 -3.46
CA GLN A 85 -4.23 -1.12 -3.86
C GLN A 85 -4.89 0.04 -3.10
N THR A 86 -6.22 0.05 -3.04
CA THR A 86 -7.01 1.06 -2.32
C THR A 86 -6.71 1.05 -0.82
N GLY A 87 -6.66 -0.13 -0.20
CA GLY A 87 -6.35 -0.29 1.22
C GLY A 87 -4.93 0.14 1.55
N SER A 88 -3.95 -0.20 0.70
CA SER A 88 -2.56 0.21 0.88
C SER A 88 -2.40 1.74 0.83
N ILE A 89 -3.01 2.39 -0.17
CA ILE A 89 -2.99 3.86 -0.31
C ILE A 89 -3.67 4.53 0.90
N ALA A 90 -4.82 4.03 1.33
CA ALA A 90 -5.54 4.56 2.48
C ALA A 90 -4.74 4.42 3.78
N ALA A 91 -4.13 3.24 4.02
CA ALA A 91 -3.31 2.99 5.21
C ALA A 91 -2.10 3.92 5.26
N LEU A 92 -1.40 4.11 4.13
CA LEU A 92 -0.26 5.03 4.04
C LEU A 92 -0.68 6.49 4.26
N ALA A 93 -1.81 6.91 3.72
CA ALA A 93 -2.32 8.27 3.89
C ALA A 93 -2.70 8.57 5.36
N VAL A 94 -3.31 7.60 6.05
CA VAL A 94 -3.63 7.72 7.48
C VAL A 94 -2.35 7.72 8.33
N ALA A 95 -1.38 6.86 8.02
CA ALA A 95 -0.09 6.85 8.70
C ALA A 95 0.64 8.19 8.53
N PHE A 96 0.60 8.78 7.33
CA PHE A 96 1.11 10.13 7.10
C PHE A 96 0.41 11.16 7.99
N ALA A 97 -0.93 11.13 8.04
CA ALA A 97 -1.70 12.05 8.86
C ALA A 97 -1.41 11.91 10.37
N GLU A 98 -1.13 10.70 10.84
CA GLU A 98 -0.72 10.46 12.22
C GLU A 98 0.62 11.13 12.53
N TYR A 99 1.62 10.97 11.65
CA TYR A 99 2.90 11.66 11.81
C TYR A 99 2.79 13.18 11.67
N PHE A 100 2.01 13.65 10.70
CA PHE A 100 1.74 15.07 10.50
C PHE A 100 1.02 15.70 11.69
N GLY A 101 0.15 14.92 12.34
CA GLY A 101 -0.57 15.29 13.55
C GLY A 101 0.33 15.62 14.75
N TYR A 102 1.57 15.13 14.80
CA TYR A 102 2.53 15.57 15.84
C TYR A 102 2.94 17.03 15.68
N PHE A 103 2.99 17.54 14.44
CA PHE A 103 3.30 18.94 14.15
C PHE A 103 2.05 19.82 14.21
N PHE A 104 0.92 19.30 13.73
CA PHE A 104 -0.36 19.99 13.70
C PHE A 104 -1.45 19.17 14.43
N PRO A 105 -1.54 19.28 15.77
CA PRO A 105 -2.46 18.45 16.57
C PRO A 105 -3.92 18.55 16.15
N ILE A 106 -4.33 19.68 15.55
CA ILE A 106 -5.69 19.91 15.05
C ILE A 106 -6.07 19.00 13.88
N LEU A 107 -5.07 18.45 13.17
CA LEU A 107 -5.20 17.52 12.05
C LEU A 107 -4.84 16.08 12.44
N SER A 108 -4.67 15.79 13.73
CA SER A 108 -4.28 14.45 14.20
C SER A 108 -5.42 13.44 14.10
N THR A 109 -5.05 12.16 13.97
CA THR A 109 -6.00 11.01 13.99
C THR A 109 -6.71 10.87 15.33
N ASN A 110 -6.14 11.41 16.42
CA ASN A 110 -6.75 11.41 17.76
C ASN A 110 -7.97 12.36 17.86
N ARG A 111 -8.08 13.34 16.96
CA ARG A 111 -9.20 14.28 16.96
C ARG A 111 -10.38 13.71 16.18
N ILE A 112 -11.24 12.96 16.87
CA ILE A 112 -12.47 12.41 16.32
C ILE A 112 -13.47 13.56 16.11
N ILE A 113 -13.94 13.73 14.88
CA ILE A 113 -14.93 14.75 14.48
C ILE A 113 -16.33 14.16 14.56
N PHE A 114 -16.49 12.91 14.15
CA PHE A 114 -17.77 12.21 14.15
C PHE A 114 -17.55 10.76 14.59
N SER A 115 -18.44 10.26 15.44
CA SER A 115 -18.45 8.85 15.83
C SER A 115 -19.90 8.38 15.84
N THR A 116 -20.17 7.27 15.17
CA THR A 116 -21.47 6.63 15.16
C THR A 116 -21.29 5.14 15.42
N ALA A 117 -22.17 4.58 16.23
CA ALA A 117 -22.26 3.14 16.40
C ALA A 117 -23.50 2.66 15.64
N PHE A 118 -23.34 1.62 14.83
CA PHE A 118 -24.46 0.94 14.20
C PHE A 118 -24.38 -0.56 14.49
N THR A 119 -25.54 -1.15 14.72
CA THR A 119 -25.64 -2.58 15.01
C THR A 119 -26.10 -3.31 13.77
N ILE A 120 -25.27 -4.23 13.26
CA ILE A 120 -25.60 -5.10 12.13
C ILE A 120 -25.38 -6.54 12.59
N PHE A 121 -26.37 -7.42 12.36
CA PHE A 121 -26.32 -8.84 12.75
C PHE A 121 -25.90 -9.07 14.22
N ASN A 122 -26.46 -8.31 15.16
CA ASN A 122 -26.14 -8.38 16.59
C ASN A 122 -24.67 -8.05 16.96
N HIS A 123 -23.89 -7.53 16.02
CA HIS A 123 -22.55 -7.00 16.25
C HIS A 123 -22.57 -5.47 16.20
N SER A 124 -22.02 -4.84 17.23
CA SER A 124 -21.88 -3.40 17.33
C SER A 124 -20.64 -2.95 16.57
N PHE A 125 -20.82 -2.21 15.47
CA PHE A 125 -19.74 -1.59 14.72
C PHE A 125 -19.62 -0.13 15.13
N GLN A 126 -18.43 0.26 15.59
CA GLN A 126 -18.11 1.67 15.84
C GLN A 126 -17.38 2.23 14.63
N TYR A 127 -17.96 3.26 14.03
CA TYR A 127 -17.34 4.03 12.96
C TYR A 127 -16.97 5.41 13.49
N SER A 128 -15.68 5.72 13.48
CA SER A 128 -15.17 7.05 13.82
C SER A 128 -14.52 7.69 12.60
N LEU A 129 -14.84 8.97 12.40
CA LEU A 129 -14.21 9.86 11.44
C LEU A 129 -13.34 10.86 12.20
N SER A 130 -12.03 10.83 11.95
CA SER A 130 -11.05 11.74 12.55
C SER A 130 -10.59 12.82 11.58
N ALA A 131 -10.07 13.92 12.13
CA ALA A 131 -9.43 14.98 11.36
C ALA A 131 -8.23 14.44 10.55
N GLY A 132 -7.50 13.47 11.10
CA GLY A 132 -6.42 12.77 10.41
C GLY A 132 -6.89 12.00 9.17
N GLN A 133 -8.04 11.34 9.22
CA GLN A 133 -8.58 10.66 8.02
C GLN A 133 -8.98 11.65 6.92
N ILE A 134 -9.54 12.82 7.28
CA ILE A 134 -9.81 13.89 6.30
C ILE A 134 -8.51 14.40 5.69
N MET A 135 -7.47 14.61 6.49
CA MET A 135 -6.14 14.97 5.99
C MET A 135 -5.59 13.90 5.03
N GLY A 136 -5.75 12.61 5.37
CA GLY A 136 -5.37 11.50 4.50
C GLY A 136 -6.09 11.57 3.13
N ILE A 137 -7.39 11.85 3.12
CA ILE A 137 -8.17 12.05 1.88
C ILE A 137 -7.61 13.21 1.06
N VAL A 138 -7.33 14.35 1.70
CA VAL A 138 -6.75 15.53 1.04
C VAL A 138 -5.40 15.19 0.41
N VAL A 139 -4.54 14.47 1.12
CA VAL A 139 -3.22 14.04 0.62
C VAL A 139 -3.36 13.09 -0.56
N ILE A 140 -4.29 12.14 -0.49
CA ILE A 140 -4.56 11.23 -1.62
C ILE A 140 -4.97 12.05 -2.85
N ILE A 141 -5.93 12.98 -2.71
CA ILE A 141 -6.38 13.83 -3.83
C ILE A 141 -5.23 14.64 -4.41
N LEU A 142 -4.42 15.28 -3.55
CA LEU A 142 -3.26 16.07 -3.97
C LEU A 142 -2.24 15.22 -4.72
N LEU A 143 -1.85 14.07 -4.16
CA LEU A 143 -0.90 13.17 -4.81
C LEU A 143 -1.44 12.56 -6.11
N SER A 144 -2.73 12.24 -6.17
CA SER A 144 -3.37 11.79 -7.41
C SER A 144 -3.33 12.88 -8.48
N LEU A 145 -3.56 14.15 -8.11
CA LEU A 145 -3.46 15.28 -9.03
C LEU A 145 -2.02 15.47 -9.52
N PHE A 146 -1.04 15.43 -8.63
CA PHE A 146 0.38 15.53 -9.00
C PHE A 146 0.80 14.39 -9.93
N ASN A 147 0.40 13.15 -9.62
CA ASN A 147 0.67 12.00 -10.48
C ASN A 147 -0.01 12.14 -11.85
N PHE A 148 -1.25 12.62 -11.90
CA PHE A 148 -1.95 12.87 -13.15
C PHE A 148 -1.21 13.89 -14.02
N ILE A 149 -0.80 15.02 -13.45
CA ILE A 149 -0.02 16.05 -14.18
C ILE A 149 1.32 15.47 -14.66
N GLY A 150 2.02 14.72 -13.81
CA GLY A 150 3.28 14.07 -14.16
C GLY A 150 3.14 13.09 -15.32
N LEU A 151 2.06 12.30 -15.35
CA LEU A 151 1.76 11.37 -16.44
C LEU A 151 1.48 12.10 -17.75
N VAL A 152 0.71 13.21 -17.72
CA VAL A 152 0.42 14.01 -18.91
C VAL A 152 1.71 14.62 -19.48
N LEU A 153 2.54 15.23 -18.63
CA LEU A 153 3.83 15.79 -19.06
C LEU A 153 4.76 14.71 -19.62
N GLY A 154 4.82 13.54 -18.96
CA GLY A 154 5.61 12.40 -19.42
C GLY A 154 5.15 11.89 -20.78
N SER A 155 3.83 11.77 -20.98
CA SER A 155 3.25 11.37 -22.27
C SER A 155 3.55 12.38 -23.38
N ILE A 156 3.48 13.68 -23.11
CA ILE A 156 3.81 14.72 -24.09
C ILE A 156 5.28 14.61 -24.50
N ILE A 157 6.19 14.50 -23.54
CA ILE A 157 7.63 14.38 -23.82
C ILE A 157 7.90 13.10 -24.64
N GLN A 158 7.29 11.98 -24.26
CA GLN A 158 7.45 10.72 -24.97
C GLN A 158 6.98 10.81 -26.43
N ASN A 159 5.81 11.40 -26.68
CA ASN A 159 5.24 11.57 -28.01
C ASN A 159 6.02 12.56 -28.91
N ILE A 160 6.80 13.47 -28.32
CA ILE A 160 7.65 14.40 -29.07
C ILE A 160 8.97 13.72 -29.48
N LEU A 161 9.50 12.85 -28.61
CA LEU A 161 10.80 12.20 -28.81
C LEU A 161 10.74 10.88 -29.59
N THR A 162 9.54 10.28 -29.74
CA THR A 162 9.32 8.99 -30.41
C THR A 162 8.28 9.15 -31.50
#